data_AF-A0A3D3RLX5-F1
#
_entry.id   AF-A0A3D3RLX5-F1
#
_cell.length_a   1.000
_cell.length_b   1.000
_cell.length_c   1.000
_cell.angle_alpha   90.00
_cell.angle_beta   90.00
_cell.angle_gamma   90.00
#
_symmetry.space_group_name_H-M   'P 1'
#
loop_
_entity.id
_entity.type
_entity.pdbx_description
1 polymer ?
#
loop_
_entity_poly.entity_id
_entity_poly.type
_entity_poly.pdbx_seq_one_letter_code
_entity_poly.pdbx_strand_id
1 'polypeptide(L)'
;MKVIYEEPLKCKGKLVVLENRWYLSFEEQGPDNRYKKRPFQVLDKEIEEFCEQLQKNFTYYEEQKQKGCSSIIKGEGGQWIRFGIREGVCLFYQSYPIKSRKKLEETLLELQMAKEKAEQLLNKEKEET
;
A
#
# COMPACT_ATOMS: atom_id res chain seq x y z
N MET A 1 -3.35 -21.99 7.84
CA MET A 1 -2.23 -21.42 7.03
C MET A 1 -1.19 -20.93 8.00
N LYS A 2 0.02 -21.48 7.93
CA LYS A 2 1.14 -21.09 8.81
C LYS A 2 1.84 -19.87 8.21
N VAL A 3 2.19 -18.92 9.07
CA VAL A 3 3.04 -17.78 8.70
C VAL A 3 4.50 -18.24 8.78
N ILE A 4 5.23 -18.08 7.68
CA ILE A 4 6.65 -18.44 7.61
C ILE A 4 7.56 -17.22 7.75
N TYR A 5 7.06 -16.03 7.39
CA TYR A 5 7.83 -14.79 7.47
C TYR A 5 6.92 -13.56 7.61
N GLU A 6 7.35 -12.58 8.41
CA GLU A 6 6.75 -11.25 8.46
C GLU A 6 7.83 -10.16 8.53
N GLU A 7 7.60 -9.04 7.86
CA GLU A 7 8.51 -7.88 7.89
C GLU A 7 7.73 -6.56 7.79
N PRO A 8 8.02 -5.58 8.68
CA PRO A 8 7.41 -4.26 8.57
C PRO A 8 7.94 -3.48 7.36
N LEU A 9 7.06 -2.74 6.68
CA LEU A 9 7.40 -1.85 5.56
C LEU A 9 7.58 -0.41 6.03
N LYS A 10 8.49 0.35 5.41
CA LYS A 10 8.72 1.79 5.67
C LYS A 10 7.54 2.65 5.24
N CYS A 11 6.78 2.24 4.23
CA CYS A 11 5.53 2.87 3.79
C CYS A 11 4.35 2.60 4.74
N LYS A 12 4.62 2.00 5.91
CA LYS A 12 3.68 1.44 6.88
C LYS A 12 3.08 0.13 6.37
N GLY A 13 2.53 -0.65 7.30
CA GLY A 13 2.10 -2.01 7.02
C GLY A 13 3.24 -3.03 7.13
N LYS A 14 2.97 -4.25 6.68
CA LYS A 14 3.91 -5.36 6.73
C LYS A 14 3.72 -6.31 5.56
N LEU A 15 4.81 -6.91 5.10
CA LEU A 15 4.77 -8.11 4.28
C LEU A 15 4.46 -9.32 5.17
N VAL A 16 3.55 -10.17 4.72
CA VAL A 16 3.25 -11.46 5.35
C VAL A 16 3.39 -12.56 4.31
N VAL A 17 4.25 -13.54 4.59
CA VAL A 17 4.45 -14.72 3.74
C VAL A 17 3.92 -15.95 4.48
N LEU A 18 3.05 -16.68 3.81
CA LEU A 18 2.50 -17.96 4.22
C LEU A 18 3.13 -19.07 3.37
N GLU A 19 2.91 -20.34 3.72
CA GLU A 19 3.48 -21.50 3.00
C GLU A 19 3.21 -21.51 1.48
N ASN A 20 2.12 -20.90 1.01
CA ASN A 20 1.70 -20.99 -0.40
C ASN A 20 1.29 -19.66 -1.04
N ARG A 21 1.37 -18.55 -0.30
CA ARG A 21 0.97 -17.22 -0.79
C ARG A 21 1.59 -16.14 0.08
N TRP A 22 1.53 -14.91 -0.39
CA TRP A 22 1.91 -13.75 0.40
C TRP A 22 0.90 -12.61 0.21
N TYR A 23 0.93 -11.64 1.10
CA TYR A 23 0.14 -10.42 0.98
C TYR A 23 0.80 -9.27 1.75
N LEU A 24 0.47 -8.05 1.36
CA LEU A 24 0.78 -6.87 2.16
C LEU A 24 -0.40 -6.57 3.08
N SER A 25 -0.11 -6.26 4.34
CA SER A 25 -1.11 -5.93 5.34
C SER A 25 -0.88 -4.52 5.85
N PHE A 26 -1.85 -3.65 5.64
CA PHE A 26 -1.81 -2.28 6.10
C PHE A 26 -2.82 -2.09 7.24
N GLU A 27 -2.32 -1.69 8.40
CA GLU A 27 -3.13 -1.42 9.58
C GLU A 27 -3.04 0.06 9.93
N GLU A 28 -4.20 0.67 10.16
CA GLU A 28 -4.29 2.00 10.77
C GLU A 28 -5.01 1.86 12.10
N GLN A 29 -4.30 2.12 13.19
CA GLN A 29 -4.92 2.24 14.50
C GLN A 29 -5.68 3.57 14.55
N GLY A 30 -6.94 3.51 15.00
CA GLY A 30 -7.71 4.72 15.31
C GLY A 30 -7.01 5.53 16.40
N PRO A 31 -7.28 6.85 16.50
CA PRO A 31 -6.60 7.74 17.45
C PRO A 31 -6.74 7.34 18.92
N ASP A 32 -7.69 6.48 19.28
CA ASP A 32 -7.93 6.00 20.63
C ASP A 32 -7.45 4.56 20.89
N ASN A 33 -6.86 3.87 19.90
CA ASN A 33 -6.47 2.45 19.94
C ASN A 33 -7.59 1.46 20.30
N ARG A 34 -8.86 1.90 20.41
CA ARG A 34 -9.98 1.06 20.84
C ARG A 34 -10.60 0.28 19.69
N TYR A 35 -10.50 0.80 18.46
CA TYR A 35 -11.00 0.14 17.26
C TYR A 35 -9.84 -0.38 16.41
N LYS A 36 -9.61 -1.69 16.46
CA LYS A 36 -8.79 -2.38 15.44
C LYS A 36 -9.59 -2.38 14.14
N LYS A 37 -9.33 -1.42 13.25
CA LYS A 37 -9.86 -1.48 11.87
C LYS A 37 -9.38 -2.80 11.25
N ARG A 38 -10.23 -3.42 10.41
CA ARG A 38 -9.78 -4.56 9.59
C ARG A 38 -8.54 -4.14 8.80
N PRO A 39 -7.48 -4.95 8.77
CA PRO A 39 -6.32 -4.66 7.94
C PRO A 39 -6.76 -4.56 6.47
N PHE A 40 -6.26 -3.56 5.77
CA PHE A 40 -6.35 -3.53 4.31
C PHE A 40 -5.28 -4.47 3.77
N GLN A 41 -5.68 -5.43 2.96
CA GLN A 41 -4.78 -6.45 2.41
C GLN A 41 -4.68 -6.27 0.91
N VAL A 42 -3.45 -6.33 0.40
CA VAL A 42 -3.16 -6.43 -1.03
C VAL A 42 -2.61 -7.83 -1.25
N LEU A 43 -3.35 -8.67 -1.96
CA LEU A 43 -2.92 -10.03 -2.25
C LEU A 43 -1.78 -10.02 -3.28
N ASP A 44 -0.97 -11.07 -3.28
CA ASP A 44 0.09 -11.31 -4.27
C ASP A 44 -0.34 -11.03 -5.73
N LYS A 45 -1.53 -11.51 -6.11
CA LYS A 45 -2.10 -11.32 -7.46
C LYS A 45 -2.55 -9.89 -7.77
N GLU A 46 -2.68 -9.03 -6.75
CA GLU A 46 -3.24 -7.67 -6.85
C GLU A 46 -2.14 -6.60 -6.78
N ILE A 47 -0.89 -6.97 -6.47
CA ILE A 47 0.18 -5.99 -6.20
C ILE A 47 0.48 -5.08 -7.40
N GLU A 48 0.49 -5.64 -8.61
CA GLU A 48 0.77 -4.87 -9.83
C GLU A 48 -0.33 -3.86 -10.10
N GLU A 49 -1.59 -4.32 -10.07
CA GLU A 49 -2.76 -3.45 -10.24
C GLU A 49 -2.79 -2.36 -9.17
N PHE A 50 -2.46 -2.71 -7.92
CA PHE A 50 -2.39 -1.76 -6.82
C PHE A 50 -1.33 -0.67 -7.03
N CYS A 51 -0.13 -1.04 -7.51
CA CYS A 51 0.94 -0.10 -7.86
C CYS A 51 0.54 0.82 -9.02
N GLU A 52 -0.06 0.27 -10.07
CA GLU A 52 -0.57 1.06 -11.21
C GLU A 52 -1.64 2.06 -10.77
N GLN A 53 -2.62 1.62 -9.98
CA GLN A 53 -3.68 2.47 -9.45
C GLN A 53 -3.12 3.59 -8.58
N LEU A 54 -2.11 3.29 -7.74
CA LEU A 54 -1.43 4.29 -6.93
C LEU A 54 -0.75 5.36 -7.79
N GLN A 55 -0.07 4.95 -8.86
CA GLN A 55 0.59 5.87 -9.78
C GLN A 55 -0.42 6.72 -10.57
N LYS A 56 -1.51 6.11 -11.08
CA LYS A 56 -2.60 6.83 -11.76
C LYS A 56 -3.26 7.87 -10.86
N ASN A 57 -3.63 7.46 -9.65
CA ASN A 57 -4.23 8.34 -8.65
C ASN A 57 -3.28 9.51 -8.30
N PHE A 58 -1.97 9.26 -8.25
CA PHE A 58 -0.99 10.31 -7.96
C PHE A 58 -0.84 11.31 -9.10
N THR A 59 -0.78 10.85 -10.35
CA THR A 59 -0.79 11.72 -11.53
C THR A 59 -2.05 12.58 -11.55
N TYR A 60 -3.22 11.98 -11.30
CA TYR A 60 -4.47 12.72 -11.20
C TYR A 60 -4.45 13.77 -10.07
N TYR A 61 -3.91 13.42 -8.91
CA TYR A 61 -3.71 14.37 -7.80
C TYR A 61 -2.87 15.58 -8.24
N GLU A 62 -1.73 15.37 -8.90
CA GLU A 62 -0.88 16.46 -9.37
C GLU A 62 -1.59 17.38 -10.35
N GLU A 63 -2.35 16.82 -11.30
CA GLU A 63 -3.13 17.59 -12.29
C GLU A 63 -4.24 18.43 -11.63
N GLN A 64 -5.01 17.82 -10.71
CA GLN A 64 -6.12 18.52 -10.06
C GLN A 64 -5.63 19.57 -9.06
N LYS A 65 -4.46 19.35 -8.45
CA LYS A 65 -3.82 20.32 -7.55
C LYS A 65 -3.51 21.62 -8.28
N GLN A 66 -2.99 21.52 -9.51
CA GLN A 66 -2.72 22.70 -10.34
C GLN A 66 -3.99 23.47 -10.71
N LYS A 67 -5.13 22.77 -10.80
CA LYS A 67 -6.46 23.37 -11.05
C LYS A 67 -7.11 23.96 -9.79
N GLY A 68 -6.45 23.91 -8.64
CA GLY A 68 -6.97 24.43 -7.37
C GLY A 68 -8.07 23.56 -6.75
N CYS A 69 -8.10 22.26 -7.03
CA CYS A 69 -9.07 21.35 -6.41
C CYS A 69 -8.89 21.34 -4.88
N SER A 70 -10.01 21.32 -4.15
CA SER A 70 -10.06 21.35 -2.68
C SER A 70 -10.93 20.22 -2.09
N SER A 71 -11.50 19.37 -2.94
CA SER A 71 -12.45 18.32 -2.55
C SER A 71 -11.75 16.98 -2.36
N ILE A 72 -12.22 16.16 -1.43
CA ILE A 72 -11.75 14.78 -1.29
C ILE A 72 -12.38 13.92 -2.38
N ILE A 73 -11.57 13.14 -3.08
CA ILE A 73 -11.99 12.31 -4.21
C ILE A 73 -11.69 10.84 -3.88
N LYS A 74 -12.62 9.95 -4.25
CA LYS A 74 -12.39 8.51 -4.20
C LYS A 74 -11.63 8.12 -5.47
N GLY A 75 -10.40 7.63 -5.30
CA GLY A 75 -9.58 7.12 -6.40
C GLY A 75 -9.86 5.65 -6.72
N GLU A 76 -9.03 5.07 -7.59
CA GLU A 76 -9.04 3.65 -7.90
C GLU A 76 -8.51 2.80 -6.72
N GLY A 77 -8.82 1.49 -6.69
CA GLY A 77 -8.23 0.57 -5.71
C GLY A 77 -8.61 0.80 -4.23
N GLY A 78 -9.66 1.58 -3.96
CA GLY A 78 -10.04 1.95 -2.59
C GLY A 78 -9.14 3.02 -1.96
N GLN A 79 -8.26 3.63 -2.77
CA GLN A 79 -7.41 4.75 -2.38
C GLN A 79 -8.21 6.06 -2.39
N TRP A 80 -7.82 7.00 -1.53
CA TRP A 80 -8.44 8.32 -1.46
C TRP A 80 -7.44 9.38 -1.88
N ILE A 81 -7.93 10.39 -2.60
CA ILE A 81 -7.15 11.54 -3.02
C ILE A 81 -7.64 12.75 -2.23
N ARG A 82 -6.74 13.40 -1.51
CA ARG A 82 -7.05 14.51 -0.62
C ARG A 82 -6.38 15.79 -1.09
N PHE A 83 -7.06 16.90 -0.85
CA PHE A 83 -6.55 18.26 -1.08
C PHE A 83 -6.73 19.08 0.21
N GLY A 84 -5.89 20.09 0.42
CA GLY A 84 -5.86 20.90 1.65
C GLY A 84 -4.76 20.49 2.64
N ILE A 85 -5.05 20.53 3.94
CA ILE A 85 -4.03 20.41 5.02
C ILE A 85 -3.30 19.05 5.00
N ARG A 86 -4.02 17.98 4.66
CA ARG A 86 -3.47 16.61 4.53
C ARG A 86 -3.72 16.10 3.12
N GLU A 87 -3.08 16.76 2.16
CA GLU A 87 -3.20 16.45 0.74
C GLU A 87 -2.28 15.32 0.25
N GLY A 88 -2.65 14.74 -0.89
CA GLY A 88 -1.96 13.65 -1.55
C GLY A 88 -2.83 12.39 -1.70
N VAL A 89 -2.20 11.29 -2.09
CA VAL A 89 -2.88 10.00 -2.32
C VAL A 89 -2.66 9.05 -1.15
N CYS A 90 -3.74 8.60 -0.53
CA CYS A 90 -3.72 7.61 0.55
C CYS A 90 -3.43 6.23 -0.03
N LEU A 91 -2.43 5.53 0.54
CA LEU A 91 -2.08 4.16 0.17
C LEU A 91 -3.25 3.18 0.38
N PHE A 92 -4.06 3.43 1.42
CA PHE A 92 -5.29 2.67 1.70
C PHE A 92 -6.24 3.53 2.54
N TYR A 93 -7.55 3.43 2.29
CA TYR A 93 -8.58 4.18 3.03
C TYR A 93 -8.17 5.65 3.31
N GLN A 94 -8.16 6.04 4.58
CA GLN A 94 -7.89 7.38 5.08
C GLN A 94 -6.46 7.56 5.60
N SER A 95 -5.54 6.68 5.18
CA SER A 95 -4.15 6.66 5.63
C SER A 95 -3.44 7.99 5.43
N TYR A 96 -2.24 8.11 5.99
CA TYR A 96 -1.42 9.28 5.71
C TYR A 96 -1.10 9.36 4.19
N PRO A 97 -1.39 10.49 3.54
CA PRO A 97 -1.28 10.60 2.09
C PRO A 97 0.18 10.78 1.63
N ILE A 98 0.48 10.21 0.47
CA ILE A 98 1.70 10.44 -0.31
C ILE A 98 1.52 11.75 -1.05
N LYS A 99 2.37 12.74 -0.76
CA LYS A 99 2.22 14.11 -1.27
C LYS A 99 3.24 14.53 -2.33
N SER A 100 4.31 13.75 -2.52
CA SER A 100 5.41 14.08 -3.42
C SER A 100 5.79 12.90 -4.30
N ARG A 101 6.24 13.20 -5.53
CA ARG A 101 6.67 12.21 -6.52
C ARG A 101 7.79 11.32 -5.98
N LYS A 102 8.79 11.90 -5.32
CA LYS A 102 9.85 11.15 -4.63
C LYS A 102 9.29 10.12 -3.64
N LYS A 103 8.28 10.49 -2.84
CA LYS A 103 7.72 9.56 -1.85
C LYS A 103 6.88 8.46 -2.49
N LEU A 104 6.21 8.76 -3.62
CA LEU A 104 5.56 7.76 -4.45
C LEU A 104 6.58 6.74 -4.96
N GLU A 105 7.67 7.21 -5.58
CA GLU A 105 8.73 6.36 -6.12
C GLU A 105 9.37 5.46 -5.05
N GLU A 106 9.69 6.03 -3.88
CA GLU A 106 10.18 5.25 -2.72
C GLU A 106 9.18 4.17 -2.28
N THR A 107 7.89 4.49 -2.32
CA THR A 107 6.83 3.56 -1.92
C THR A 107 6.70 2.43 -2.95
N LEU A 108 6.62 2.76 -4.24
CA LEU A 108 6.55 1.77 -5.33
C LEU A 108 7.77 0.84 -5.33
N LEU A 109 8.97 1.39 -5.15
CA LEU A 109 10.19 0.60 -5.04
C LEU A 109 10.14 -0.37 -3.86
N GLU A 110 9.69 0.08 -2.70
CA GLU A 110 9.56 -0.78 -1.53
C GLU A 110 8.53 -1.90 -1.73
N LEU A 111 7.39 -1.60 -2.35
CA LEU A 111 6.37 -2.60 -2.69
C LEU A 111 6.93 -3.65 -3.65
N GLN A 112 7.71 -3.24 -4.65
CA GLN A 112 8.39 -4.13 -5.58
C GLN A 112 9.42 -5.01 -4.88
N MET A 113 10.26 -4.44 -4.00
CA MET A 113 11.22 -5.20 -3.21
C MET A 113 10.53 -6.22 -2.29
N ALA A 114 9.38 -5.86 -1.71
CA ALA A 114 8.60 -6.77 -0.87
C ALA A 114 8.05 -7.95 -1.69
N LYS A 115 7.55 -7.69 -2.91
CA LYS A 115 7.14 -8.74 -3.86
C LYS A 115 8.30 -9.70 -4.16
N GLU A 116 9.43 -9.18 -4.63
CA GLU A 116 10.60 -10.00 -5.00
C GLU A 116 11.07 -10.87 -3.84
N LYS A 117 11.12 -10.29 -2.63
CA LYS A 117 11.50 -11.03 -1.42
C LYS A 117 10.50 -12.13 -1.09
N ALA A 118 9.20 -11.87 -1.19
CA ALA A 118 8.18 -12.86 -0.92
C ALA A 118 8.24 -14.03 -1.89
N GLU A 119 8.44 -13.76 -3.18
CA GLU A 119 8.60 -14.78 -4.23
C GLU A 119 9.85 -15.64 -3.99
N GLN A 120 10.98 -15.02 -3.61
CA GLN A 120 12.20 -15.75 -3.24
C GLN A 120 11.98 -16.70 -2.04
N LEU A 121 11.27 -16.24 -1.00
CA LEU A 121 10.99 -17.06 0.18
C LEU A 121 10.05 -18.23 -0.16
N LEU A 122 9.02 -18.00 -0.97
CA LEU A 122 8.11 -19.06 -1.41
C LEU A 122 8.79 -20.11 -2.30
N ASN A 123 9.74 -19.70 -3.14
CA ASN A 123 10.47 -20.66 -3.97
C ASN A 123 11.40 -21.53 -3.12
N LYS A 124 12.08 -20.96 -2.11
CA LYS A 124 12.89 -21.71 -1.16
C LYS A 124 12.08 -22.74 -0.38
N GLU A 125 10.91 -22.34 0.14
CA GLU A 125 10.01 -23.26 0.87
C GLU A 125 9.60 -24.46 0.01
N LYS A 126 9.34 -24.24 -1.29
CA LYS A 126 8.99 -25.32 -2.24
C LYS A 126 10.15 -26.25 -2.57
N GLU A 127 11.40 -25.78 -2.50
CA GLU A 127 12.58 -26.61 -2.72
C GLU A 127 12.91 -27.49 -1.49
N GLU A 128 12.46 -27.07 -0.30
CA GLU A 128 12.69 -27.77 0.96
C GLU A 128 11.57 -28.75 1.35
N THR A 129 10.47 -28.81 0.57
CA THR A 129 9.30 -29.68 0.79
C THR A 129 9.22 -30.81 -0.22
#